data_AF-A0AAW6K6R4-F1
#
_entry.id   AF-A0AAW6K6R4-F1
#
_cell.length_a   1.000
_cell.length_b   1.000
_cell.length_c   1.000
_cell.angle_alpha   90.00
_cell.angle_beta   90.00
_cell.angle_gamma   90.00
#
_symmetry.space_group_name_H-M   'P 1'
#
loop_
_entity.id
_entity.type
_entity.pdbx_description
1 polymer ?
#
loop_
_entity_poly.entity_id
_entity_poly.type
_entity_poly.pdbx_seq_one_letter_code
_entity_poly.pdbx_strand_id
1 'polypeptide(L)'
;MELTYTNVNGYLIPNLTYKSGEQMEQLGKYGFLRRDYLKNHRNSTYQVMLLQDIIGEHLLEVDKAAREREEVILKQLEEKEPLPDKKADQMAWVRAANQHRAIAEEIILKELIYV
;
A
#
# COMPACT_ATOMS: atom_id res chain seq x y z
N MET A 1 17.44 22.11 3.55
CA MET A 1 16.02 22.27 3.90
C MET A 1 15.81 23.75 4.11
N GLU A 2 15.07 24.42 3.22
CA GLU A 2 14.69 25.82 3.43
C GLU A 2 13.47 25.85 4.35
N LEU A 3 13.57 26.56 5.48
CA LEU A 3 12.47 26.68 6.43
C LEU A 3 11.55 27.79 5.96
N THR A 4 10.31 27.46 5.62
CA THR A 4 9.27 28.46 5.33
C THR A 4 8.47 28.76 6.59
N TYR A 5 7.82 29.92 6.65
CA TYR A 5 7.09 30.37 7.84
C TYR A 5 5.71 30.89 7.48
N THR A 6 4.76 30.68 8.38
CA THR A 6 3.43 31.27 8.34
C THR A 6 3.30 32.31 9.45
N ASN A 7 2.88 33.54 9.11
CA ASN A 7 2.61 34.57 10.11
C ASN A 7 1.24 34.33 10.74
N VAL A 8 1.22 34.11 12.05
CA VAL A 8 0.00 34.00 12.87
C VAL A 8 0.08 35.06 13.96
N ASN A 9 -0.73 36.12 13.83
CA ASN A 9 -0.82 37.21 14.80
C ASN A 9 0.53 37.89 15.12
N GLY A 10 1.40 38.08 14.13
CA GLY A 10 2.71 38.69 14.29
C GLY A 10 3.83 37.71 14.67
N TYR A 11 3.50 36.44 14.92
CA TYR A 11 4.49 35.38 15.16
C TYR A 11 4.76 34.60 13.88
N LEU A 12 6.04 34.41 13.55
CA LEU A 12 6.46 33.53 12.45
C LEU A 12 6.55 32.09 12.94
N ILE A 13 5.57 31.28 12.59
CA ILE A 13 5.53 29.86 12.92
C ILE A 13 6.19 29.08 11.77
N PRO A 14 7.22 28.26 12.03
CA PRO A 14 7.86 27.47 10.97
C PRO A 14 6.90 26.41 10.44
N ASN A 15 6.84 26.29 9.11
CA ASN A 15 6.10 25.24 8.43
C ASN A 15 6.94 23.97 8.45
N LEU A 16 6.69 23.12 9.45
CA LEU A 16 7.39 21.84 9.59
C LEU A 16 6.66 20.78 8.77
N THR A 17 7.32 20.27 7.74
CA THR A 17 6.88 19.08 7.00
C THR A 17 7.95 18.00 7.11
N TYR A 18 7.49 16.75 7.17
CA TYR A 18 8.35 15.57 7.14
C TYR A 18 8.25 14.93 5.76
N LYS A 19 9.32 14.30 5.28
CA LYS A 19 9.32 13.63 3.97
C LYS A 19 8.24 12.56 3.90
N SER A 20 8.05 11.85 5.02
CA SER A 20 7.01 10.84 5.14
C SER A 20 5.60 11.40 4.95
N GLY A 21 5.35 12.68 5.27
CA GLY A 21 4.05 13.31 5.07
C GLY A 21 3.66 13.36 3.60
N GLU A 22 4.55 13.88 2.75
CA GLU A 22 4.35 13.97 1.30
C GLU A 22 4.28 12.57 0.63
N GLN A 23 5.06 11.62 1.14
CA GLN A 23 5.05 10.23 0.67
C GLN A 23 3.74 9.52 1.01
N MET A 24 3.15 9.81 2.17
CA MET A 24 1.88 9.20 2.59
C MET A 24 0.69 9.61 1.70
N GLU A 25 0.75 10.77 1.06
CA GLU A 25 -0.28 11.22 0.10
C GLU A 25 -0.31 10.35 -1.17
N GLN A 26 0.78 9.61 -1.46
CA GLN A 26 0.94 8.78 -2.64
C GLN A 26 0.59 7.30 -2.38
N LEU A 27 0.14 6.94 -1.17
CA LEU A 27 -0.12 5.54 -0.82
C LEU A 27 -1.31 4.96 -1.57
N GLY A 28 -1.09 3.77 -2.12
CA GLY A 28 -2.15 2.89 -2.60
C GLY A 28 -2.81 2.09 -1.48
N LYS A 29 -3.71 1.19 -1.88
CA LYS A 29 -4.46 0.30 -0.99
C LYS A 29 -3.54 -0.46 -0.01
N TYR A 30 -2.47 -1.07 -0.51
CA TYR A 30 -1.60 -1.93 0.28
C TYR A 30 -0.74 -1.11 1.25
N GLY A 31 -0.31 0.08 0.85
CA GLY A 31 0.34 1.05 1.73
C GLY A 31 -0.55 1.42 2.93
N PHE A 32 -1.84 1.69 2.69
CA PHE A 32 -2.78 1.97 3.79
C PHE A 32 -2.99 0.76 4.70
N LEU A 33 -3.16 -0.43 4.14
CA LEU A 33 -3.32 -1.65 4.95
C LEU A 33 -2.08 -1.92 5.83
N ARG A 34 -0.87 -1.76 5.28
CA ARG A 34 0.37 -1.93 6.04
C ARG A 34 0.48 -0.90 7.16
N ARG A 35 0.15 0.36 6.87
CA ARG A 35 0.14 1.43 7.87
C ARG A 35 -0.80 1.11 9.03
N ASP A 36 -2.01 0.70 8.72
CA ASP A 36 -3.03 0.41 9.73
C ASP A 36 -2.64 -0.83 10.56
N TYR A 37 -2.07 -1.85 9.93
CA TYR A 37 -1.51 -3.00 10.65
C TYR A 37 -0.38 -2.57 11.59
N LEU A 38 0.59 -1.79 11.10
CA LEU A 38 1.69 -1.30 11.92
C LEU A 38 1.20 -0.46 13.11
N LYS A 39 0.24 0.44 12.90
CA LYS A 39 -0.36 1.24 13.98
C LYS A 39 -1.05 0.39 15.04
N ASN A 40 -1.84 -0.59 14.62
CA ASN A 40 -2.73 -1.33 15.53
C ASN A 40 -2.06 -2.56 16.18
N HIS A 41 -1.07 -3.16 15.51
CA HIS A 41 -0.48 -4.43 15.95
C HIS A 41 1.04 -4.35 16.17
N ARG A 42 1.73 -3.35 15.62
CA ARG A 42 3.19 -3.15 15.75
C ARG A 42 3.53 -1.69 16.09
N ASN A 43 2.78 -1.10 17.02
CA ASN A 43 2.84 0.35 17.27
C ASN A 43 4.26 0.83 17.62
N SER A 44 5.04 0.04 18.37
CA SER A 44 6.44 0.39 18.67
C SER A 44 7.27 0.59 17.40
N THR A 45 7.21 -0.35 16.45
CA THR A 45 7.87 -0.24 15.15
C THR A 45 7.36 0.99 14.38
N TYR A 46 6.05 1.21 14.37
CA TYR A 46 5.44 2.38 13.71
C TYR A 46 5.98 3.70 14.27
N GLN A 47 6.03 3.86 15.60
CA GLN A 47 6.51 5.08 16.25
C GLN A 47 8.00 5.30 15.97
N VAL A 48 8.83 4.25 16.00
CA VAL A 48 10.26 4.37 15.67
C VAL A 48 10.45 4.87 14.24
N MET A 49 9.75 4.28 13.27
CA MET A 49 9.83 4.70 11.87
C MET A 49 9.30 6.13 11.65
N LEU A 50 8.26 6.52 12.39
CA LEU A 50 7.70 7.88 12.33
C LEU A 50 8.69 8.92 12.87
N LEU A 51 9.32 8.65 14.01
CA LEU A 51 10.33 9.53 14.61
C LEU A 51 11.60 9.64 13.76
N GLN A 52 11.93 8.59 13.01
CA GLN A 52 13.05 8.57 12.09
C GLN A 52 12.71 9.14 10.69
N ASP A 53 11.46 9.52 10.45
CA ASP A 53 10.96 9.99 9.14
C ASP A 53 11.19 9.00 7.97
N ILE A 54 11.12 7.70 8.26
CA ILE A 54 11.29 6.61 7.26
C ILE A 54 9.99 5.84 7.00
N ILE A 55 8.91 6.16 7.72
CA ILE A 55 7.64 5.45 7.61
C ILE A 55 7.00 5.64 6.23
N GLY A 56 7.12 6.82 5.61
CA GLY A 56 6.56 7.08 4.28
C GLY A 56 7.23 6.22 3.21
N GLU A 57 8.56 6.18 3.21
CA GLU A 57 9.36 5.34 2.31
C GLU A 57 9.00 3.85 2.45
N HIS A 58 9.00 3.33 3.69
CA HIS A 58 8.63 1.94 3.94
C HIS A 58 7.24 1.58 3.39
N LEU A 59 6.24 2.44 3.61
CA LEU A 59 4.88 2.17 3.17
C LEU A 59 4.75 2.23 1.63
N LEU A 60 5.48 3.11 0.97
CA LEU A 60 5.54 3.17 -0.50
C LEU A 60 6.23 1.94 -1.09
N GLU A 61 7.32 1.48 -0.48
CA GLU A 61 8.01 0.25 -0.88
C GLU A 61 7.10 -0.97 -0.77
N VAL A 62 6.39 -1.12 0.35
CA VAL A 62 5.44 -2.22 0.54
C VAL A 62 4.28 -2.13 -0.45
N ASP A 63 3.75 -0.93 -0.71
CA ASP A 63 2.67 -0.77 -1.69
C ASP A 63 3.10 -1.14 -3.11
N LYS A 64 4.30 -0.71 -3.51
CA LYS A 64 4.89 -1.08 -4.80
C LYS A 64 5.14 -2.58 -4.90
N ALA A 65 5.77 -3.17 -3.89
CA ALA A 65 6.07 -4.60 -3.84
C ALA A 65 4.77 -5.45 -3.90
N ALA A 66 3.71 -5.02 -3.22
CA ALA A 66 2.42 -5.68 -3.25
C ALA A 66 1.79 -5.66 -4.65
N ARG A 67 1.84 -4.52 -5.36
CA ARG A 67 1.34 -4.43 -6.74
C ARG A 67 2.14 -5.31 -7.71
N GLU A 68 3.46 -5.31 -7.59
CA GLU A 68 4.33 -6.18 -8.39
C GLU A 68 4.04 -7.66 -8.10
N ARG A 69 3.83 -8.01 -6.82
CA ARG A 69 3.49 -9.37 -6.39
C ARG A 69 2.13 -9.81 -6.92
N GLU A 70 1.14 -8.93 -6.92
CA GLU A 70 -0.19 -9.18 -7.49
C GLU A 70 -0.10 -9.52 -8.97
N GLU A 71 0.65 -8.73 -9.76
CA GLU A 71 0.82 -8.98 -11.18
C GLU A 71 1.46 -10.35 -11.46
N VAL A 72 2.48 -10.72 -10.66
CA VAL A 72 3.14 -12.03 -10.78
C VAL A 72 2.16 -13.17 -10.46
N ILE A 73 1.40 -13.07 -9.36
CA ILE A 73 0.46 -14.12 -8.97
C ILE A 73 -0.66 -14.27 -10.01
N LEU A 74 -1.22 -13.15 -10.49
CA LEU A 74 -2.29 -13.19 -11.49
C LEU A 74 -1.82 -13.82 -12.81
N LYS A 75 -0.60 -13.52 -13.28
CA LYS A 75 -0.02 -14.18 -14.46
C LYS A 75 0.14 -15.68 -14.25
N GLN A 76 0.68 -16.10 -13.11
CA GLN A 76 0.85 -17.52 -12.78
C GLN A 76 -0.49 -18.27 -12.68
N LEU A 77 -1.53 -17.61 -12.14
CA LEU A 77 -2.87 -18.18 -12.06
C LEU A 77 -3.50 -18.30 -13.44
N GLU A 78 -3.36 -17.29 -14.31
CA GLU A 78 -3.89 -17.33 -15.67
C GLU A 78 -3.18 -18.36 -16.56
N GLU A 79 -1.88 -18.59 -16.36
CA GLU A 79 -1.14 -19.68 -17.03
C GLU A 79 -1.64 -21.07 -16.61
N LYS A 80 -1.97 -21.23 -15.32
CA LYS A 80 -2.41 -22.52 -14.75
C LYS A 80 -3.90 -22.79 -14.95
N GLU A 81 -4.72 -21.76 -14.83
CA GLU A 81 -6.18 -21.79 -14.91
C GLU A 81 -6.65 -20.61 -15.78
N PRO A 82 -6.62 -20.76 -17.12
CA PRO A 82 -6.99 -19.67 -18.02
C PRO A 82 -8.41 -19.17 -17.79
N LEU A 83 -8.60 -17.85 -17.91
CA LEU A 83 -9.93 -17.26 -17.81
C LEU A 83 -10.82 -17.73 -18.99
N PRO A 84 -12.10 -18.06 -18.75
CA PRO A 84 -13.01 -18.49 -19.81
C PRO A 84 -13.29 -17.36 -20.80
N ASP A 85 -13.84 -17.65 -21.99
CA ASP A 85 -14.16 -16.56 -22.92
C ASP A 85 -15.30 -15.68 -22.38
N LYS A 86 -14.97 -14.42 -22.12
CA LYS A 86 -15.88 -13.41 -21.60
C LYS A 86 -17.09 -13.16 -22.52
N LYS A 87 -16.95 -13.32 -23.84
CA LYS A 87 -18.07 -13.15 -24.79
C LYS A 87 -19.03 -14.34 -24.77
N ALA A 88 -18.49 -15.54 -24.56
CA ALA A 88 -19.27 -16.77 -24.50
C ALA A 88 -20.00 -16.93 -23.15
N ASP A 89 -19.31 -16.63 -22.03
CA ASP A 89 -19.88 -16.70 -20.70
C ASP A 89 -19.26 -15.64 -19.77
N GLN A 90 -19.93 -14.48 -19.70
CA GLN A 90 -19.51 -13.37 -18.86
C GLN A 90 -19.52 -13.73 -17.36
N MET A 91 -20.47 -14.56 -16.91
CA MET A 91 -20.60 -14.90 -15.49
C MET A 91 -19.51 -15.86 -15.03
N ALA A 92 -19.18 -16.86 -15.85
CA ALA A 92 -18.04 -17.73 -15.60
C ALA A 92 -16.72 -16.93 -15.57
N TRP A 93 -16.55 -15.96 -16.49
CA TRP A 93 -15.35 -15.11 -16.52
C TRP A 93 -15.22 -14.26 -15.26
N VAL A 94 -16.30 -13.59 -14.83
CA VAL A 94 -16.28 -12.78 -13.60
C VAL A 94 -15.98 -13.64 -12.38
N ARG A 95 -16.55 -14.85 -12.30
CA ARG A 95 -16.29 -15.78 -11.20
C ARG A 95 -14.81 -16.17 -11.14
N ALA A 96 -14.23 -16.61 -12.26
CA ALA A 96 -12.82 -17.00 -12.32
C ALA A 96 -11.87 -15.84 -12.01
N ALA A 97 -12.12 -14.66 -12.62
CA ALA A 97 -11.31 -13.47 -12.38
C ALA A 97 -11.36 -13.01 -10.91
N ASN A 98 -12.51 -13.09 -10.25
CA ASN A 98 -12.64 -12.76 -8.84
C ASN A 98 -11.95 -13.78 -7.94
N GLN A 99 -12.02 -15.08 -8.27
CA GLN A 99 -11.30 -16.12 -7.56
C GLN A 99 -9.78 -15.88 -7.64
N HIS A 100 -9.25 -15.54 -8.82
CA HIS A 100 -7.82 -15.24 -8.98
C HIS A 100 -7.39 -14.05 -8.12
N ARG A 101 -8.17 -12.96 -8.16
CA ARG A 101 -7.91 -11.79 -7.31
C ARG A 101 -7.97 -12.11 -5.83
N ALA A 102 -8.93 -12.93 -5.39
CA ALA A 102 -9.03 -13.33 -3.99
C ALA A 102 -7.81 -14.12 -3.52
N ILE A 103 -7.31 -15.04 -4.36
CA ILE A 103 -6.08 -15.81 -4.07
C ILE A 103 -4.87 -14.87 -4.00
N ALA A 104 -4.72 -13.96 -4.97
CA ALA A 104 -3.62 -12.99 -4.98
C ALA A 104 -3.64 -12.10 -3.73
N GLU A 105 -4.82 -11.59 -3.36
CA GLU A 105 -5.02 -10.76 -2.19
C GLU A 105 -4.62 -11.51 -0.90
N GLU A 106 -5.10 -12.74 -0.70
CA GLU A 106 -4.82 -13.53 0.50
C GLU A 106 -3.30 -13.74 0.68
N ILE A 107 -2.60 -14.04 -0.42
CA ILE A 107 -1.14 -14.23 -0.41
C ILE A 107 -0.45 -12.92 -0.04
N ILE A 108 -0.80 -11.80 -0.67
CA ILE A 108 -0.18 -10.49 -0.42
C ILE A 108 -0.39 -10.03 1.03
N LEU A 109 -1.61 -10.18 1.55
CA LEU A 109 -1.93 -9.82 2.93
C LEU A 109 -1.03 -10.56 3.92
N LYS A 110 -0.81 -11.86 3.68
CA LYS A 110 0.04 -12.70 4.52
C LYS A 110 1.52 -12.43 4.37
N GLU A 111 2.00 -12.24 3.13
CA GLU A 111 3.43 -12.09 2.83
C GLU A 111 3.97 -10.69 3.14
N LEU A 112 3.17 -9.63 2.93
CA LEU A 112 3.66 -8.26 2.92
C LEU A 112 2.96 -7.34 3.94
N ILE A 113 1.68 -7.57 4.24
CA ILE A 113 0.89 -6.62 5.04
C ILE A 113 0.91 -6.97 6.53
N TYR A 114 0.72 -8.23 6.90
CA TYR A 114 0.52 -8.66 8.29
C TYR A 114 1.76 -9.26 8.96
N VAL A 115 2.96 -8.85 8.53
CA VAL A 115 4.25 -9.30 9.08
C VAL A 115 4.76 -8.44 10.24
#